data_AF-A0A8C7XBF8-F1
#
_entry.id   AF-A0A8C7XBF8-F1
#
_cell.length_a   1.000
_cell.length_b   1.000
_cell.length_c   1.000
_cell.angle_alpha   90.00
_cell.angle_beta   90.00
_cell.angle_gamma   90.00
#
_symmetry.space_group_name_H-M   'P 1'
#
loop_
_entity.id
_entity.type
_entity.pdbx_description
1 polymer ?
#
loop_
_entity_poly.entity_id
_entity_poly.type
_entity_poly.pdbx_seq_one_letter_code
_entity_poly.pdbx_strand_id
1 'polypeptide(L)' 'MDSNGLADPYVKLHLLPGASKANKLRTKTLKNTLNPVWNETLIYHGITGADMTTKTLR' A
#
# COMPACT_ATOMS: atom_id res chain seq x y z
N MET A 1 18.81 -6.56 -10.91
CA MET A 1 17.83 -7.66 -11.12
C MET A 1 18.26 -8.73 -10.13
N ASP A 2 17.46 -8.98 -9.11
CA ASP A 2 17.85 -9.75 -7.94
C ASP A 2 18.15 -11.22 -8.30
N SER A 3 19.45 -11.56 -8.27
CA SER A 3 20.02 -12.83 -8.76
C SER A 3 19.75 -14.06 -7.87
N ASN A 4 18.85 -13.97 -6.89
CA ASN A 4 18.63 -15.05 -5.91
C ASN A 4 17.33 -15.84 -6.13
N GLY A 5 16.57 -15.58 -7.21
CA GLY A 5 15.31 -16.27 -7.51
C GLY A 5 14.18 -15.98 -6.50
N LEU A 6 14.41 -15.10 -5.54
CA LEU A 6 13.46 -14.68 -4.52
C LEU A 6 13.18 -13.18 -4.71
N ALA A 7 11.92 -12.81 -4.56
CA ALA A 7 11.49 -11.42 -4.65
C ALA A 7 11.37 -10.80 -3.24
N ASP A 8 11.48 -9.48 -3.19
CA ASP A 8 11.14 -8.67 -2.02
C ASP A 8 9.83 -7.90 -2.28
N PRO A 9 8.68 -8.60 -2.40
CA PRO A 9 7.41 -7.95 -2.72
C PRO A 9 6.94 -7.01 -1.61
N TYR A 10 6.34 -5.90 -2.02
CA TYR A 10 5.64 -4.97 -1.14
C TYR A 10 4.42 -4.40 -1.87
N VAL A 11 3.38 -4.02 -1.13
CA VAL A 11 2.19 -3.37 -1.68
C VAL A 11 2.23 -1.89 -1.30
N LYS A 12 1.89 -1.02 -2.26
CA LYS A 12 1.70 0.40 -2.02
C LYS A 12 0.28 0.78 -2.40
N LEU A 13 -0.39 1.48 -1.49
CA LEU A 13 -1.76 1.94 -1.61
C LEU A 13 -1.74 3.45 -1.81
N HIS A 14 -2.37 3.93 -2.88
CA HIS A 14 -2.54 5.34 -3.16
C HIS A 14 -4.01 5.73 -3.13
N LEU A 15 -4.34 6.74 -2.33
CA LEU A 15 -5.70 7.26 -2.23
C LEU A 15 -5.83 8.59 -2.99
N LEU A 16 -6.61 8.60 -4.08
CA LEU A 16 -6.74 9.71 -5.03
C LEU A 16 -8.19 10.16 -5.12
N PRO A 17 -8.55 11.46 -5.25
CA PRO A 17 -7.67 12.59 -5.43
C PRO A 17 -7.06 13.05 -4.08
N GLY A 18 -5.75 13.25 -4.10
CA GLY A 18 -4.98 13.66 -2.93
C GLY A 18 -3.53 13.25 -3.06
N ALA A 19 -2.69 14.16 -3.53
CA ALA A 19 -1.25 13.95 -3.67
C ALA A 19 -0.50 14.03 -2.32
N SER A 20 -1.21 14.06 -1.20
CA SER A 20 -0.61 14.18 0.13
C SER A 20 0.11 12.90 0.51
N LYS A 21 1.25 13.02 1.21
CA LYS A 21 1.98 11.85 1.75
C LYS A 21 1.10 11.01 2.69
N ALA A 22 0.11 11.63 3.35
CA ALA A 22 -0.87 10.94 4.20
C ALA A 22 -1.76 9.95 3.42
N ASN A 23 -1.91 10.13 2.10
CA ASN A 23 -2.71 9.27 1.23
C ASN A 23 -1.91 8.11 0.62
N LYS A 24 -0.60 8.03 0.91
CA LYS A 24 0.27 6.94 0.45
C LYS A 24 0.59 6.04 1.62
N LEU A 25 0.04 4.84 1.61
CA LEU A 25 0.39 3.81 2.58
C LEU A 25 1.18 2.71 1.86
N ARG A 26 2.08 2.05 2.58
CA ARG A 26 2.83 0.92 2.06
C ARG A 26 2.90 -0.15 3.12
N THR A 27 2.80 -1.39 2.72
CA THR A 27 3.05 -2.51 3.61
C THR A 27 4.55 -2.66 3.87
N LYS A 28 4.90 -3.47 4.86
CA LYS A 28 6.27 -3.96 5.01
C LYS A 28 6.71 -4.73 3.77
N THR A 29 7.96 -4.50 3.38
CA THR A 29 8.63 -5.32 2.37
C THR A 29 8.91 -6.70 2.96
N LEU A 30 8.31 -7.72 2.36
CA LEU A 30 8.56 -9.10 2.76
C LEU A 30 9.78 -9.58 2.00
N LYS A 31 10.84 -9.94 2.73
CA LYS A 31 12.09 -10.37 2.10
C LYS A 31 12.03 -11.83 1.70
N ASN A 32 12.67 -12.18 0.59
CA ASN A 32 12.90 -13.56 0.19
C ASN A 32 11.62 -14.40 0.05
N THR A 33 10.55 -13.86 -0.54
CA THR A 33 9.28 -14.59 -0.71
C THR A 33 8.65 -14.40 -2.09
N LEU A 34 8.20 -15.50 -2.69
CA LEU A 34 7.43 -15.49 -3.95
C LEU A 34 5.91 -15.48 -3.70
N ASN A 35 5.48 -15.85 -2.49
CA ASN A 35 4.07 -15.82 -2.06
C ASN A 35 3.94 -14.94 -0.81
N PRO A 36 3.97 -13.61 -0.97
CA PRO A 36 3.84 -12.70 0.15
C PRO A 36 2.45 -12.76 0.78
N VAL A 37 2.41 -12.95 2.10
CA VAL A 37 1.19 -12.80 2.91
C VAL A 37 1.47 -11.70 3.92
N TRP A 38 0.94 -10.50 3.67
CA TRP A 38 1.17 -9.36 4.55
C TRP A 38 0.36 -9.45 5.85
N ASN A 39 -0.91 -9.89 5.79
CA ASN A 39 -1.86 -9.85 6.92
C ASN A 39 -1.79 -8.52 7.70
N GLU A 40 -1.60 -7.41 6.97
CA GLU A 40 -1.32 -6.09 7.54
C GLU A 40 -2.50 -5.16 7.24
N THR A 41 -3.06 -4.56 8.28
CA THR A 41 -4.19 -3.62 8.16
C THR A 41 -3.65 -2.21 7.98
N LEU A 42 -3.93 -1.59 6.82
CA LEU A 42 -3.57 -0.21 6.52
C LEU A 42 -4.77 0.69 6.77
N ILE A 43 -4.63 1.67 7.66
CA ILE A 43 -5.71 2.57 8.07
C ILE A 43 -5.35 3.99 7.67
N TYR A 44 -6.25 4.63 6.92
CA TYR A 44 -6.16 6.05 6.63
C TYR A 44 -6.83 6.86 7.74
N HIS A 45 -6.05 7.71 8.41
CA HIS A 45 -6.57 8.62 9.43
C HIS A 45 -6.93 9.96 8.80
N GLY A 46 -8.13 10.49 9.11
CA GLY A 46 -8.58 11.80 8.60
C GLY A 46 -9.29 11.74 7.24
N ILE A 47 -9.78 10.57 6.82
CA ILE A 47 -10.68 10.46 5.65
C ILE A 47 -12.08 10.88 6.09
N THR A 48 -12.62 11.90 5.41
CA THR A 48 -14.01 12.31 5.64
C THR A 48 -14.97 11.46 4.82
N GLY A 49 -16.26 11.44 5.18
CA GLY A 49 -17.27 10.69 4.40
C GLY A 49 -17.35 11.12 2.93
N ALA A 50 -17.09 12.39 2.62
CA ALA A 50 -17.01 12.90 1.25
C ALA A 50 -15.76 12.41 0.50
N ASP A 51 -14.67 12.18 1.23
CA ASP A 51 -13.48 11.55 0.66
C ASP A 51 -13.73 10.08 0.33
N MET A 52 -14.56 9.35 1.08
CA MET A 52 -14.84 7.94 0.78
C MET A 52 -15.60 7.75 -0.55
N THR A 53 -16.44 8.71 -0.95
CA THR A 53 -17.18 8.68 -2.21
C THR A 53 -16.39 9.24 -3.39
N THR A 54 -15.49 10.19 -3.13
CA THR A 54 -14.69 10.84 -4.19
C THR A 54 -13.31 10.24 -4.37
N LYS A 55 -12.75 9.61 -3.32
CA LYS A 55 -11.41 9.02 -3.38
C LYS A 55 -11.45 7.55 -3.80
N THR A 56 -10.65 7.21 -4.79
CA THR A 56 -10.35 5.87 -5.28
C THR A 56 -9.01 5.37 -4.73
N LEU A 57 -9.00 4.11 -4.30
CA LEU A 57 -7.79 3.39 -3.93
C LEU A 57 -7.16 2.75 -5.17
N ARG A 58 -5.88 3.02 -5.42
CA ARG A 58 -5.13 2.50 -6.57
C ARG A 58 -3.73 2.04 -6.20
#